data_AF-A0A661JRS2-F1
#
_entry.id   AF-A0A661JRS2-F1
#
_cell.length_a   1.000
_cell.length_b   1.000
_cell.length_c   1.000
_cell.angle_alpha   90.00
_cell.angle_beta   90.00
_cell.angle_gamma   90.00
#
_symmetry.space_group_name_H-M   'P 1'
#
loop_
_entity.id
_entity.type
_entity.pdbx_description
1 polymer ?
#
loop_
_entity_poly.entity_id
_entity_poly.type
_entity_poly.pdbx_seq_one_letter_code
_entity_poly.pdbx_strand_id
1 'polypeptide(L)'
;MKIYTLGTSTRSLEEFISVLRENGIEVAVDVRRFPRSRFPHFEGEALAHELPKEGIDYVWMGKELGGYRKGGYPAYMETQAFQEGLRRLEDMAT
;
A
#
# COMPACT_ATOMS: atom_id res chain seq x y z
N MET A 1 -14.97 -5.10 8.81
CA MET A 1 -13.78 -4.55 8.17
C MET A 1 -13.65 -5.10 6.76
N LYS A 2 -13.36 -4.25 5.77
CA LYS A 2 -13.17 -4.68 4.37
C LYS A 2 -11.87 -4.09 3.85
N ILE A 3 -10.92 -4.95 3.52
CA ILE A 3 -9.64 -4.57 2.91
C ILE A 3 -9.63 -5.09 1.48
N TYR A 4 -9.16 -4.26 0.55
CA TYR A 4 -8.98 -4.63 -0.84
C TYR A 4 -7.50 -4.63 -1.19
N THR A 5 -7.13 -5.46 -2.16
CA THR A 5 -5.79 -5.44 -2.74
C THR A 5 -5.87 -4.94 -4.17
N LEU A 6 -5.02 -3.98 -4.54
CA LEU A 6 -4.95 -3.47 -5.90
C LEU A 6 -3.51 -3.54 -6.42
N GLY A 7 -3.34 -4.23 -7.54
CA GLY A 7 -2.10 -4.17 -8.32
C GLY A 7 -2.12 -2.99 -9.29
N THR A 8 -0.94 -2.45 -9.60
CA THR A 8 -0.79 -1.26 -10.45
C THR A 8 -0.95 -1.55 -11.95
N SER A 9 -0.51 -2.72 -12.43
CA SER A 9 -0.52 -3.09 -13.86
C SER A 9 0.20 -2.04 -14.73
N THR A 10 -0.25 -1.81 -15.96
CA THR A 10 0.19 -0.73 -16.88
C THR A 10 -0.77 0.46 -16.88
N ARG A 11 -1.61 0.60 -15.83
CA ARG A 11 -2.62 1.67 -15.75
C ARG A 11 -1.97 3.05 -15.72
N SER A 12 -2.67 4.04 -16.24
CA SER A 12 -2.35 5.44 -15.94
C SER A 12 -2.62 5.73 -14.45
N LEU A 13 -2.17 6.89 -13.98
CA LEU A 13 -2.46 7.33 -12.62
C LEU A 13 -3.97 7.60 -12.44
N GLU A 14 -4.60 8.21 -13.44
CA GLU A 14 -6.02 8.53 -13.46
C GLU A 14 -6.89 7.26 -13.41
N GLU A 15 -6.54 6.24 -14.18
CA GLU A 15 -7.24 4.94 -14.15
C GLU A 15 -7.12 4.28 -12.77
N PHE A 16 -5.94 4.38 -12.14
CA PHE A 16 -5.73 3.83 -10.80
C PHE A 16 -6.57 4.57 -9.76
N ILE A 17 -6.60 5.90 -9.78
CA ILE A 17 -7.43 6.73 -8.90
C ILE A 17 -8.91 6.44 -9.12
N SER A 18 -9.37 6.27 -10.37
CA SER A 18 -10.77 5.94 -10.67
C SER A 18 -11.20 4.65 -9.97
N VAL A 19 -10.37 3.60 -10.05
CA VAL A 19 -10.66 2.31 -9.37
C VAL A 19 -10.76 2.49 -7.85
N LEU A 20 -9.89 3.30 -7.24
CA LEU A 20 -9.95 3.59 -5.81
C LEU A 20 -11.26 4.32 -5.45
N ARG A 21 -11.63 5.35 -6.21
CA ARG A 21 -12.85 6.15 -5.98
C ARG A 21 -14.13 5.34 -6.19
N GLU A 22 -14.18 4.53 -7.24
CA GLU A 22 -15.33 3.64 -7.55
C GLU A 22 -15.59 2.62 -6.43
N ASN A 23 -14.55 2.25 -5.68
CA ASN A 23 -14.66 1.34 -4.53
C ASN A 23 -14.77 2.07 -3.18
N GLY A 24 -14.85 3.40 -3.18
CA GLY A 24 -14.92 4.21 -1.97
C GLY A 24 -13.69 4.08 -1.07
N ILE A 25 -12.50 3.93 -1.67
CA ILE A 25 -11.25 3.84 -0.91
C ILE A 25 -10.80 5.23 -0.48
N GLU A 26 -10.65 5.41 0.83
CA GLU A 26 -10.17 6.66 1.45
C GLU A 26 -8.68 6.58 1.82
N VAL A 27 -8.13 5.37 2.00
CA VAL A 27 -6.74 5.15 2.40
C VAL A 27 -6.09 4.08 1.51
N ALA A 28 -4.99 4.44 0.87
CA ALA A 28 -4.13 3.54 0.10
C ALA A 28 -2.89 3.16 0.91
N VAL A 29 -2.79 1.90 1.30
CA VAL A 29 -1.64 1.37 2.03
C VAL A 29 -0.64 0.69 1.08
N ASP A 30 0.57 1.23 1.03
CA ASP A 30 1.66 0.66 0.24
C ASP A 30 2.52 -0.30 1.08
N VAL A 31 2.32 -1.59 0.84
CA VAL A 31 3.07 -2.67 1.50
C VAL A 31 4.38 -3.01 0.78
N ARG A 32 4.76 -2.32 -0.31
CA ARG A 32 6.02 -2.60 -0.99
C ARG A 32 7.20 -2.21 -0.10
N ARG A 33 8.12 -3.15 0.13
CA ARG A 33 9.35 -2.87 0.93
C ARG A 33 10.13 -1.69 0.37
N PHE A 34 10.20 -1.61 -0.96
CA PHE A 34 10.77 -0.50 -1.68
C PHE A 34 9.68 -0.01 -2.64
N PRO A 35 9.07 1.17 -2.42
CA PRO A 35 7.98 1.67 -3.25
C PRO A 35 8.53 2.26 -4.57
N ARG A 36 9.24 1.43 -5.33
CA ARG A 36 9.82 1.74 -6.64
C ARG A 36 8.98 1.09 -7.73
N SER A 37 8.98 1.68 -8.91
CA SER A 37 8.22 1.21 -10.05
C SER A 37 8.94 1.55 -11.35
N ARG A 38 8.69 0.75 -12.41
CA ARG A 38 9.06 1.11 -13.79
C ARG A 38 8.22 2.26 -14.34
N PHE A 39 7.04 2.48 -13.75
CA PHE A 39 6.13 3.56 -14.07
C PHE A 39 6.28 4.65 -13.01
N PRO A 40 6.82 5.84 -13.36
CA PRO A 40 7.15 6.88 -12.39
C PRO A 40 5.97 7.30 -11.50
N HIS A 41 4.75 7.31 -12.03
CA HIS A 41 3.54 7.65 -11.28
C HIS A 41 3.16 6.64 -10.20
N PHE A 42 3.79 5.45 -10.17
CA PHE A 42 3.64 4.46 -9.11
C PHE A 42 4.86 4.39 -8.18
N GLU A 43 5.80 5.34 -8.26
CA GLU A 43 6.79 5.51 -7.19
C GLU A 43 6.11 6.04 -5.92
N GLY A 44 6.61 5.67 -4.76
CA GLY A 44 6.00 6.04 -3.47
C GLY A 44 5.90 7.55 -3.28
N GLU A 45 6.89 8.31 -3.73
CA GLU A 45 6.86 9.78 -3.67
C GLU A 45 5.76 10.37 -4.56
N ALA A 46 5.58 9.81 -5.76
CA ALA A 46 4.50 10.22 -6.66
C ALA A 46 3.12 9.91 -6.04
N LEU A 47 2.92 8.71 -5.50
CA LEU A 47 1.67 8.35 -4.85
C LEU A 47 1.39 9.17 -3.59
N ALA A 48 2.42 9.43 -2.77
CA ALA A 48 2.32 10.29 -1.60
C ALA A 48 1.96 11.74 -1.95
N HIS A 49 2.32 12.19 -3.15
CA HIS A 49 2.00 13.53 -3.64
C HIS A 49 0.63 13.61 -4.32
N GLU A 50 0.27 12.62 -5.13
CA GLU A 50 -0.92 12.69 -5.99
C GLU A 50 -2.21 12.19 -5.30
N LEU A 51 -2.16 11.12 -4.51
CA LEU A 51 -3.37 10.58 -3.89
C LEU A 51 -4.06 11.57 -2.93
N PRO A 52 -3.34 12.33 -2.07
CA PRO A 52 -3.99 13.28 -1.17
C PRO A 52 -4.72 14.41 -1.89
N LYS A 53 -4.30 14.76 -3.12
CA LYS A 53 -5.01 15.76 -3.94
C LYS A 53 -6.41 15.29 -4.34
N GLU A 54 -6.62 13.98 -4.36
CA GLU A 54 -7.89 13.33 -4.68
C GLU A 54 -8.68 12.92 -3.43
N GLY A 55 -8.22 13.33 -2.24
CA GLY A 55 -8.84 12.96 -0.96
C GLY A 55 -8.57 11.52 -0.52
N ILE A 56 -7.50 10.90 -1.04
CA ILE A 56 -7.07 9.55 -0.67
C ILE A 56 -5.75 9.63 0.09
N ASP A 57 -5.73 9.19 1.34
CA ASP A 57 -4.51 9.15 2.13
C ASP A 57 -3.56 8.08 1.61
N TYR A 58 -2.26 8.39 1.59
CA TYR A 58 -1.22 7.42 1.26
C TYR A 58 -0.43 7.06 2.51
N VAL A 59 -0.39 5.78 2.85
CA VAL A 59 0.37 5.27 4.00
C VAL A 59 1.34 4.20 3.55
N TRP A 60 2.64 4.45 3.70
CA TRP A 60 3.66 3.44 3.45
C TRP A 60 3.86 2.55 4.68
N MET A 61 3.69 1.24 4.51
CA MET A 61 3.87 0.21 5.54
C MET A 61 4.85 -0.89 5.08
N GLY A 62 5.67 -0.63 4.07
CA GLY A 62 6.69 -1.59 3.61
C GLY A 62 7.74 -1.94 4.66
N LYS A 63 7.88 -1.12 5.71
CA LYS A 63 8.76 -1.42 6.85
C LYS A 63 8.28 -2.64 7.62
N GLU A 64 6.98 -2.74 7.90
CA GLU A 64 6.37 -3.82 8.69
C GLU A 64 5.78 -4.93 7.82
N LEU A 65 5.18 -4.58 6.67
CA LEU A 65 4.41 -5.51 5.83
C LEU A 65 5.08 -5.85 4.49
N GLY A 66 6.24 -5.27 4.22
CA GLY A 66 6.94 -5.52 2.95
C GLY A 66 7.77 -6.79 2.93
N GLY A 67 7.93 -7.35 1.72
CA GLY A 67 8.84 -8.46 1.44
C GLY A 67 10.33 -8.10 1.60
N TYR A 68 11.22 -8.87 0.94
CA TYR A 68 12.68 -8.75 1.06
C TYR A 68 13.16 -8.87 2.51
N ARG A 69 13.05 -10.08 3.05
CA ARG A 69 13.39 -10.40 4.44
C ARG A 69 14.46 -11.47 4.51
N LYS A 70 15.41 -11.28 5.42
CA LYS A 70 16.40 -12.31 5.75
C LYS A 70 15.67 -13.49 6.38
N GLY A 71 16.01 -14.71 5.95
CA GLY A 71 15.32 -15.93 6.41
C GLY A 71 13.99 -16.23 5.72
N GLY A 72 13.59 -15.41 4.74
CA GLY A 72 12.35 -15.61 3.98
C GLY A 72 11.15 -14.86 4.55
N TYR A 73 10.20 -14.54 3.67
CA TYR A 73 8.99 -13.80 4.05
C TYR A 73 8.08 -14.58 5.00
N PRO A 74 7.84 -15.91 4.84
CA PRO A 74 7.03 -16.68 5.79
C PRO A 74 7.55 -16.61 7.22
N ALA A 75 8.86 -16.77 7.42
CA ALA A 75 9.47 -16.66 8.75
C ALA A 75 9.32 -15.25 9.36
N TYR A 76 9.36 -14.21 8.53
CA TYR A 76 9.15 -12.84 8.99
C TYR A 76 7.69 -12.56 9.39
N MET A 77 6.71 -13.21 8.76
CA MET A 77 5.28 -13.06 9.11
C MET A 77 4.98 -13.51 10.55
N GLU A 78 5.78 -14.41 11.10
CA GLU A 78 5.68 -14.87 12.49
C GLU A 78 6.25 -13.86 13.52
N THR A 79 6.91 -12.78 13.07
CA THR A 79 7.53 -11.81 13.97
C THR A 79 6.52 -10.83 14.56
N GLN A 80 6.80 -10.33 15.77
CA GLN A 80 5.98 -9.29 16.42
C GLN A 80 5.82 -8.06 15.53
N ALA A 81 6.87 -7.64 14.82
CA ALA A 81 6.81 -6.47 13.94
C ALA A 81 5.80 -6.63 12.80
N PHE A 82 5.68 -7.84 12.23
CA PHE A 82 4.68 -8.11 11.21
C PHE A 82 3.26 -8.10 11.81
N GLN A 83 3.08 -8.74 12.96
CA GLN A 83 1.78 -8.79 13.66
C GLN A 83 1.30 -7.40 14.10
N GLU A 84 2.21 -6.52 14.54
CA GLU A 84 1.91 -5.12 14.82
C GLU A 84 1.54 -4.34 13.56
N GLY A 85 2.26 -4.57 12.46
CA GLY A 85 1.92 -3.99 11.16
C GLY A 85 0.54 -4.42 10.68
N LEU A 86 0.18 -5.69 10.86
CA LEU A 86 -1.12 -6.21 10.47
C LEU A 86 -2.24 -5.59 11.31
N ARG A 87 -2.09 -5.55 12.64
CA ARG A 87 -3.06 -4.86 13.52
C ARG A 87 -3.24 -3.40 13.13
N ARG A 88 -2.14 -2.67 12.88
CA ARG A 88 -2.21 -1.29 12.44
C ARG A 88 -2.94 -1.12 11.10
N LEU A 89 -2.79 -2.07 10.17
CA LEU A 89 -3.54 -2.08 8.90
C LEU A 89 -5.04 -2.31 9.15
N GLU A 90 -5.38 -3.22 10.05
CA GLU A 90 -6.77 -3.54 10.40
C GLU A 90 -7.45 -2.35 11.11
N ASP A 91 -6.74 -1.68 12.00
CA ASP A 91 -7.23 -0.48 12.69
C ASP A 91 -7.56 0.67 11.72
N MET A 92 -6.85 0.77 10.58
CA MET A 92 -7.15 1.78 9.54
C MET A 92 -8.43 1.49 8.75
N ALA A 93 -8.94 0.26 8.80
CA ALA A 93 -10.13 -0.16 8.05
C ALA A 93 -11.37 -0.29 8.96
N THR A 94 -11.30 0.30 10.17
CA THR A 94 -12.36 0.36 11.18
C THR A 94 -12.99 1.74 11.23
#